data_AF-A0A1I1ZP26-F1
#
_entry.id   AF-A0A1I1ZP26-F1
#
_cell.length_a   1.000
_cell.length_b   1.000
_cell.length_c   1.000
_cell.angle_alpha   90.00
_cell.angle_beta   90.00
_cell.angle_gamma   90.00
#
_symmetry.space_group_name_H-M   'P 1'
#
loop_
_entity.id
_entity.type
_entity.pdbx_description
1 polymer ?
#
loop_
_entity_poly.entity_id
_entity_poly.type
_entity_poly.pdbx_seq_one_letter_code
_entity_poly.pdbx_strand_id
1 'polypeptide(L)'
;MLWNQIGSLVGSLALAIPFVQDCNQEPGPTVDPDTLPVGEQPCCEASDEPACDEPEVVECVCDRDAYCCETEWDSTCVGEAIEFCDARCA
;
A
#
# COMPACT_ATOMS: atom_id res chain seq x y z
N MET A 1 -21.15 14.15 -20.98
CA MET A 1 -20.51 15.15 -21.86
C MET A 1 -19.81 16.15 -20.96
N LEU A 2 -18.48 16.25 -21.12
CA LEU A 2 -17.50 17.29 -20.71
C LEU A 2 -17.89 18.21 -19.51
N TRP A 3 -17.04 18.49 -18.53
CA TRP A 3 -15.87 19.35 -18.71
C TRP A 3 -14.97 19.35 -17.46
N ASN A 4 -13.67 19.19 -17.72
CA ASN A 4 -12.53 19.54 -16.88
C ASN A 4 -12.45 21.07 -16.70
N GLN A 5 -12.16 21.59 -15.50
CA GLN A 5 -11.76 23.01 -15.34
C GLN A 5 -10.72 23.27 -14.23
N ILE A 6 -9.54 23.65 -14.71
CA ILE A 6 -8.37 24.25 -14.06
C ILE A 6 -8.63 25.62 -13.38
N GLY A 7 -7.85 25.93 -12.34
CA GLY A 7 -7.69 27.28 -11.75
C GLY A 7 -7.36 27.18 -10.26
N SER A 8 -6.45 27.94 -9.65
CA SER A 8 -5.81 29.19 -10.04
C SER A 8 -4.66 29.47 -9.06
N LEU A 9 -3.58 30.07 -9.57
CA LEU A 9 -2.42 30.57 -8.84
C LEU A 9 -2.76 31.87 -8.08
N VAL A 10 -2.36 32.03 -6.80
CA VAL A 10 -2.06 33.34 -6.17
C VAL A 10 -1.03 33.17 -5.05
N GLY A 11 0.11 33.85 -5.17
CA GLY A 11 1.11 33.97 -4.09
C GLY A 11 0.87 35.21 -3.22
N SER A 12 1.46 35.25 -2.01
CA SER A 12 2.04 36.44 -1.36
C SER A 12 2.63 36.10 0.01
N LEU A 13 3.82 36.62 0.27
CA LEU A 13 4.61 36.50 1.49
C LEU A 13 3.84 36.92 2.76
N ALA A 14 3.66 35.99 3.70
CA ALA A 14 3.39 36.29 5.10
C ALA A 14 4.42 35.54 5.97
N LEU A 15 5.19 36.30 6.75
CA LEU A 15 6.24 35.82 7.63
C LEU A 15 5.64 35.12 8.87
N ALA A 16 6.05 33.87 9.09
CA ALA A 16 6.01 33.06 10.31
C ALA A 16 4.64 32.70 10.95
N ILE A 17 4.13 31.50 10.64
CA ILE A 17 3.31 30.66 11.55
C ILE A 17 3.91 29.23 11.53
N PRO A 18 4.17 28.58 12.68
CA PRO A 18 4.69 27.22 12.72
C PRO A 18 3.52 26.24 12.54
N PHE A 19 3.08 26.07 11.30
CA PHE A 19 2.30 24.93 10.87
C PHE A 19 2.40 24.87 9.35
N VAL A 20 3.46 24.21 8.86
CA VAL A 20 3.52 23.81 7.45
C VAL A 20 2.59 22.61 7.24
N GLN A 21 1.29 22.84 7.46
CA GLN A 21 0.30 22.12 6.69
C GLN A 21 0.20 22.91 5.38
N ASP A 22 1.05 22.54 4.44
CA ASP A 22 1.00 23.10 3.10
C ASP A 22 -0.35 22.71 2.49
N CYS A 23 -1.14 23.71 2.07
CA CYS A 23 -2.36 23.49 1.31
C CYS A 23 -2.09 22.96 -0.13
N ASN A 24 -0.85 22.60 -0.45
CA ASN A 24 -0.38 21.87 -1.63
C ASN A 24 0.47 20.65 -1.23
N GLN A 25 0.16 20.03 -0.08
CA GLN A 25 0.36 18.60 0.06
C GLN A 25 -0.72 17.92 -0.79
N GLU A 26 -0.47 17.71 -2.09
CA GLU A 26 -1.06 16.52 -2.71
C GLU A 26 -0.36 15.36 -2.03
N PRO A 27 -1.07 14.53 -1.24
CA PRO A 27 -0.49 13.26 -0.87
C PRO A 27 -0.41 12.47 -2.18
N GLY A 28 0.78 12.42 -2.79
CA GLY A 28 1.18 11.21 -3.49
C GLY A 28 0.84 10.03 -2.58
N PRO A 29 0.37 8.89 -3.14
CA PRO A 29 -0.43 7.89 -2.44
C PRO A 29 0.06 7.78 -1.00
N THR A 30 -0.71 8.37 -0.08
CA THR A 30 -0.44 8.19 1.33
C THR A 30 -0.63 6.71 1.53
N VAL A 31 0.48 5.98 1.57
CA VAL A 31 0.54 4.67 2.19
C VAL A 31 0.22 4.96 3.64
N ASP A 32 -1.08 5.04 3.92
CA ASP A 32 -1.58 5.04 5.27
C ASP A 32 -1.12 3.69 5.82
N PRO A 33 -0.33 3.65 6.92
CA PRO A 33 0.14 2.39 7.47
C PRO A 33 -1.02 1.46 7.87
N ASP A 34 -2.25 1.98 7.97
CA ASP A 34 -3.47 1.20 8.21
C ASP A 34 -4.18 0.74 6.90
N THR A 35 -3.68 1.07 5.71
CA THR A 35 -4.26 0.66 4.40
C THR A 35 -3.33 -0.25 3.60
N LEU A 36 -2.21 -0.70 4.17
CA LEU A 36 -1.56 -1.91 3.64
C LEU A 36 -2.60 -3.05 3.69
N PRO A 37 -2.79 -3.83 2.62
CA PRO A 37 -3.67 -4.98 2.66
C PRO A 37 -3.02 -6.04 3.55
N VAL A 38 -3.13 -5.93 4.87
CA VAL A 38 -2.70 -6.97 5.80
C VAL A 38 -3.89 -7.91 5.96
N GLY A 39 -3.67 -9.18 5.64
CA GLY A 39 -4.65 -10.23 5.87
C GLY A 39 -4.60 -10.72 7.32
N GLU A 40 -5.59 -11.49 7.74
CA GLU A 40 -5.59 -12.11 9.08
C GLU A 40 -4.94 -13.51 9.11
N GLN A 41 -4.59 -14.07 7.95
CA GLN A 41 -4.02 -15.41 7.80
C GLN A 41 -2.48 -15.43 7.85
N PRO A 42 -1.87 -16.53 8.33
CA PRO A 42 -0.43 -16.71 8.30
C PRO A 42 0.12 -16.74 6.86
N CYS A 43 1.23 -16.05 6.61
CA CYS A 43 1.87 -15.98 5.28
C CYS A 43 2.31 -17.34 4.70
N CYS A 44 2.36 -18.36 5.56
CA CYS A 44 2.80 -19.70 5.24
C CYS A 44 1.66 -20.66 4.90
N GLU A 45 0.42 -20.22 4.97
CA GLU A 45 -0.75 -21.04 4.64
C GLU A 45 -1.55 -20.38 3.53
N ALA A 46 -2.04 -21.19 2.59
CA ALA A 46 -2.90 -20.70 1.54
C ALA A 46 -4.29 -20.33 2.11
N SER A 47 -4.87 -19.25 1.61
CA SER A 47 -6.18 -18.74 1.95
C SER A 47 -6.92 -18.26 0.69
N ASP A 48 -8.24 -18.34 0.70
CA ASP A 48 -9.10 -17.73 -0.32
C ASP A 48 -9.21 -16.20 -0.14
N GLU A 49 -8.57 -15.65 0.90
CA GLU A 49 -8.46 -14.21 1.16
C GLU A 49 -7.11 -13.67 0.66
N PRO A 50 -7.06 -12.42 0.18
CA PRO A 50 -5.80 -11.82 -0.25
C PRO A 50 -4.88 -11.50 0.93
N ALA A 51 -3.58 -11.39 0.61
CA ALA A 51 -2.50 -11.01 1.51
C ALA A 51 -2.25 -11.98 2.68
N CYS A 52 -1.50 -11.57 3.69
CA CYS A 52 -1.26 -12.32 4.93
C CYS A 52 -0.98 -11.35 6.09
N ASP A 53 -0.74 -11.87 7.29
CA ASP A 53 -0.62 -11.10 8.53
C ASP A 53 0.72 -10.36 8.71
N GLU A 54 1.70 -10.58 7.82
CA GLU A 54 3.00 -9.92 7.88
C GLU A 54 3.11 -8.84 6.76
N PRO A 55 2.97 -7.54 7.08
CA PRO A 55 2.91 -6.48 6.07
C PRO A 55 4.16 -6.39 5.18
N GLU A 56 5.34 -6.67 5.72
CA GLU A 56 6.60 -6.66 4.96
C GLU A 56 6.65 -7.80 3.93
N VAL A 57 6.09 -8.96 4.27
CA VAL A 57 5.97 -10.11 3.36
C VAL A 57 4.94 -9.80 2.28
N VAL A 58 3.80 -9.24 2.68
CA VAL A 58 2.75 -8.82 1.75
C VAL A 58 3.30 -7.83 0.75
N GLU A 59 3.94 -6.73 1.18
CA GLU A 59 4.47 -5.70 0.26
C GLU A 59 5.43 -6.32 -0.77
N CYS A 60 6.34 -7.18 -0.33
CA CYS A 60 7.27 -7.88 -1.22
C CYS A 60 6.56 -8.83 -2.20
N VAL A 61 5.57 -9.60 -1.73
CA VAL A 61 4.82 -10.53 -2.59
C VAL A 61 3.93 -9.75 -3.56
N CYS A 62 3.26 -8.67 -3.14
CA CYS A 62 2.42 -7.85 -4.03
C CYS A 62 3.22 -7.21 -5.16
N ASP A 63 4.45 -6.76 -4.87
CA ASP A 63 5.36 -6.19 -5.87
C ASP A 63 5.78 -7.21 -6.93
N ARG A 64 5.72 -8.49 -6.58
CA ARG A 64 6.08 -9.61 -7.44
C ARG A 64 4.87 -10.18 -8.19
N ASP A 65 3.80 -10.43 -7.47
CA ASP A 65 2.54 -10.96 -7.96
C ASP A 65 1.35 -10.24 -7.29
N ALA A 66 0.75 -9.33 -8.05
CA ALA A 66 -0.42 -8.58 -7.60
C ALA A 66 -1.63 -9.50 -7.34
N TYR A 67 -1.67 -10.70 -7.92
CA TYR A 67 -2.74 -11.69 -7.66
C TYR A 67 -2.85 -12.01 -6.16
N CYS A 68 -1.70 -12.14 -5.49
CA CYS A 68 -1.62 -12.47 -4.07
C CYS A 68 -2.26 -11.43 -3.15
N CYS A 69 -2.44 -10.21 -3.63
CA CYS A 69 -2.95 -9.09 -2.84
C CYS A 69 -4.30 -8.55 -3.36
N GLU A 70 -4.66 -8.88 -4.60
CA GLU A 70 -5.93 -8.47 -5.21
C GLU A 70 -6.97 -9.59 -5.28
N THR A 71 -6.53 -10.85 -5.27
CA THR A 71 -7.42 -12.00 -5.50
C THR A 71 -7.42 -12.98 -4.34
N GLU A 72 -6.32 -13.70 -4.10
CA GLU A 72 -6.22 -14.73 -3.05
C GLU A 72 -4.77 -15.01 -2.71
N TRP A 73 -4.50 -15.46 -1.48
CA TRP A 73 -3.19 -15.92 -1.05
C TRP A 73 -3.05 -17.42 -1.26
N ASP A 74 -2.76 -17.87 -2.48
CA ASP A 74 -2.71 -19.30 -2.82
C ASP A 74 -1.34 -19.97 -2.48
N SER A 75 -1.16 -21.23 -2.90
CA SER A 75 0.12 -21.94 -2.71
C SER A 75 1.29 -21.33 -3.48
N THR A 76 1.02 -20.61 -4.55
CA THR A 76 2.02 -19.84 -5.29
C THR A 76 2.49 -18.67 -4.43
N CYS A 77 1.55 -17.92 -3.87
CA CYS A 77 1.83 -16.81 -2.94
C CYS A 77 2.65 -17.26 -1.73
N VAL A 78 2.32 -18.41 -1.12
CA VAL A 78 3.12 -19.00 -0.04
C VAL A 78 4.54 -19.35 -0.50
N GLY A 79 4.68 -19.93 -1.70
CA GLY A 79 5.99 -20.24 -2.28
C GLY A 79 6.83 -18.98 -2.50
N GLU A 80 6.23 -17.93 -3.04
CA GLU A 80 6.91 -16.65 -3.25
C GLU A 80 7.28 -15.96 -1.93
N ALA A 81 6.39 -16.03 -0.95
CA ALA A 81 6.60 -15.51 0.39
C ALA A 81 7.86 -16.11 1.04
N ILE A 82 8.03 -17.44 0.93
CA ILE A 82 9.17 -18.18 1.52
C ILE A 82 10.45 -17.98 0.70
N GLU A 83 10.36 -18.06 -0.63
CA GLU A 83 11.55 -18.06 -1.49
C GLU A 83 12.13 -16.66 -1.72
N PHE A 84 11.28 -15.63 -1.78
CA PHE A 84 11.69 -14.28 -2.19
C PHE A 84 11.45 -13.20 -1.13
N CYS A 85 10.54 -13.44 -0.18
CA CYS A 85 10.10 -12.43 0.78
C CYS A 85 10.34 -12.79 2.24
N ASP A 86 11.23 -13.77 2.50
CA ASP A 86 11.72 -14.15 3.82
C ASP A 86 10.62 -14.48 4.87
N ALA A 87 9.45 -14.92 4.41
CA ALA A 87 8.35 -15.33 5.29
C ALA A 87 8.81 -16.46 6.24
N ARG A 88 8.59 -16.28 7.54
CA ARG A 88 9.11 -17.20 8.56
C ARG A 88 8.05 -18.17 9.05
N CYS A 89 7.99 -19.31 8.39
CA CYS A 89 7.14 -20.43 8.76
C CYS A 89 7.76 -21.26 9.89
N ALA A 90 6.99 -21.50 10.96
CA ALA A 90 7.40 -22.27 12.14
C ALA A 90 6.62 -23.58 12.29
#